data_AF-A0A736PNN2-F1
#
_entry.id   AF-A0A736PNN2-F1
#
_cell.length_a   1.000
_cell.length_b   1.000
_cell.length_c   1.000
_cell.angle_alpha   90.00
_cell.angle_beta   90.00
_cell.angle_gamma   90.00
#
_symmetry.space_group_name_H-M   'P 1'
#
loop_
_entity.id
_entity.type
_entity.pdbx_description
1 polymer ?
#
loop_
_entity_poly.entity_id
_entity_poly.type
_entity_poly.pdbx_seq_one_letter_code
_entity_poly.pdbx_strand_id
1 'polypeptide(L)'
;YNVEHIGIDVTGGNGEAVYQIVKRFFPAAIPYTFTLSSKRSLVLKMLQIMRAGRWEYDRAERELVAAFNAVRKVKTPGGFITYETDRARGISHGDLAWATMLAVINEPIGGEGENERFTVMEF
;
A
#
# COMPACT_ATOMS: atom_id res chain seq x y z
N TYR A 1 -4.90 -1.49 20.13
CA TYR A 1 -5.15 -2.36 18.97
C TYR A 1 -4.50 -3.71 19.21
N ASN A 2 -5.11 -4.81 18.76
CA ASN A 2 -4.43 -6.10 18.65
C ASN A 2 -3.74 -6.13 17.27
N VAL A 3 -2.44 -5.86 17.23
CA VAL A 3 -1.70 -5.68 15.98
C VAL A 3 -1.10 -7.00 15.53
N GLU A 4 -1.47 -7.46 14.34
CA GLU A 4 -0.96 -8.71 13.74
C GLU A 4 0.16 -8.48 12.72
N HIS A 5 0.19 -7.29 12.11
CA HIS A 5 1.13 -6.96 11.06
C HIS A 5 1.61 -5.52 11.17
N ILE A 6 2.92 -5.32 11.02
CA ILE A 6 3.53 -4.01 10.86
C ILE A 6 4.51 -4.09 9.68
N GLY A 7 4.13 -3.48 8.57
CA GLY A 7 5.00 -3.28 7.41
C GLY A 7 5.66 -1.90 7.45
N ILE A 8 6.98 -1.85 7.22
CA ILE A 8 7.75 -0.60 7.23
C ILE A 8 8.51 -0.45 5.92
N ASP A 9 8.30 0.67 5.21
CA ASP A 9 9.11 1.01 4.04
C ASP A 9 10.53 1.43 4.48
N VAL A 10 11.54 0.64 4.12
CA VAL A 10 12.95 0.91 4.44
C VAL A 10 13.72 1.53 3.26
N THR A 11 13.03 1.91 2.18
CA THR A 11 13.65 2.46 0.98
C THR A 11 14.42 3.74 1.27
N GLY A 12 15.63 3.84 0.72
CA GLY A 12 16.49 5.01 0.91
C GLY A 12 17.08 5.14 2.32
N GLY A 13 16.95 4.11 3.18
CA GLY A 13 17.67 3.98 4.45
C GLY A 13 17.03 4.64 5.67
N ASN A 14 16.16 5.65 5.50
CA ASN A 14 15.52 6.33 6.64
C ASN A 14 14.59 5.39 7.43
N GLY A 15 13.79 4.59 6.74
CA GLY A 15 12.89 3.64 7.39
C GLY A 15 13.59 2.46 8.05
N GLU A 16 14.83 2.16 7.68
CA GLU A 16 15.62 1.10 8.31
C GLU A 16 15.83 1.41 9.81
N ALA A 17 16.17 2.65 10.15
CA ALA A 17 16.34 3.07 11.55
C ALA A 17 15.03 2.90 12.35
N VAL A 18 13.89 3.24 11.74
CA VAL A 18 12.56 3.06 12.36
C VAL A 18 12.27 1.57 12.56
N TYR A 19 12.53 0.74 11.55
CA TYR A 19 12.36 -0.71 11.65
C TYR A 19 13.19 -1.33 12.78
N GLN A 20 14.45 -0.93 12.94
CA GLN A 20 15.30 -1.42 14.04
C GLN A 20 14.75 -1.06 15.43
N ILE A 21 14.07 0.08 15.57
CA ILE A 21 13.41 0.47 16.83
C ILE A 21 12.13 -0.36 17.03
N VAL A 22 11.29 -0.45 16.01
CA VAL A 22 10.00 -1.15 16.07
C VAL A 22 10.20 -2.64 16.36
N LYS A 23 11.16 -3.27 15.70
CA LYS A 23 11.47 -4.69 15.87
C LYS A 23 11.80 -5.09 17.32
N ARG A 24 12.29 -4.16 18.14
CA ARG A 24 12.60 -4.43 19.56
C ARG A 24 11.35 -4.71 20.39
N PHE A 25 10.24 -4.04 20.09
CA PHE A 25 8.98 -4.23 20.82
C PHE A 25 7.92 -5.00 20.03
N PHE A 26 8.07 -5.11 18.71
CA PHE A 26 7.23 -5.93 17.83
C PHE A 26 8.12 -6.77 16.90
N PRO A 27 8.63 -7.92 17.38
CA PRO A 27 9.59 -8.74 16.62
C PRO A 27 9.08 -9.26 15.27
N ALA A 28 7.76 -9.34 15.09
CA ALA A 28 7.10 -9.74 13.86
C ALA A 28 7.00 -8.63 12.80
N ALA A 29 7.55 -7.44 13.05
CA ALA A 29 7.59 -6.36 12.05
C ALA A 29 8.37 -6.79 10.80
N ILE A 30 7.91 -6.37 9.63
CA ILE A 30 8.45 -6.78 8.33
C ILE A 30 8.98 -5.54 7.58
N PRO A 31 10.26 -5.54 7.15
CA PRO A 31 10.79 -4.48 6.32
C PRO A 31 10.38 -4.69 4.84
N TYR A 32 9.99 -3.62 4.17
CA TYR A 32 9.62 -3.61 2.76
C TYR A 32 10.49 -2.62 1.98
N THR A 33 11.00 -3.05 0.83
CA THR A 33 11.78 -2.19 -0.07
C THR A 33 10.96 -1.88 -1.32
N PHE A 34 10.70 -0.60 -1.57
CA PHE A 34 9.91 -0.09 -2.69
C PHE A 34 10.69 -0.10 -4.01
N THR A 35 10.72 -1.25 -4.65
CA THR A 35 11.05 -1.42 -6.06
C THR A 35 9.85 -1.10 -6.97
N LEU A 36 10.09 -0.90 -8.27
CA LEU A 36 9.01 -0.70 -9.26
C LEU A 36 7.95 -1.81 -9.19
N SER A 37 8.39 -3.07 -9.10
CA SER A 37 7.51 -4.22 -9.02
C SER A 37 6.73 -4.28 -7.71
N SER A 38 7.38 -4.01 -6.56
CA SER A 38 6.70 -4.05 -5.26
C SER A 38 5.60 -2.99 -5.13
N LYS A 39 5.84 -1.76 -5.64
CA LYS A 39 4.83 -0.70 -5.68
C LYS A 39 3.63 -1.12 -6.53
N ARG A 40 3.90 -1.73 -7.68
CA ARG A 40 2.85 -2.28 -8.55
C ARG A 40 2.03 -3.34 -7.81
N SER A 41 2.67 -4.29 -7.13
CA SER A 41 1.97 -5.33 -6.36
C SER A 41 1.10 -4.75 -5.25
N LEU A 42 1.60 -3.77 -4.50
CA LEU A 42 0.84 -3.07 -3.44
C LEU A 42 -0.44 -2.44 -3.98
N VAL A 43 -0.33 -1.68 -5.07
CA VAL A 43 -1.49 -1.01 -5.68
C VAL A 43 -2.49 -2.04 -6.23
N LEU A 44 -2.02 -3.09 -6.89
CA LEU A 44 -2.90 -4.12 -7.44
C LEU A 44 -3.64 -4.89 -6.34
N LYS A 45 -2.96 -5.23 -5.24
CA LYS A 45 -3.57 -5.86 -4.07
C LYS A 45 -4.64 -4.96 -3.45
N MET A 46 -4.35 -3.68 -3.29
CA MET A 46 -5.32 -2.73 -2.75
C MET A 46 -6.55 -2.60 -3.66
N LEU A 47 -6.35 -2.48 -4.97
CA LEU A 47 -7.44 -2.44 -5.94
C LEU A 47 -8.29 -3.71 -5.91
N GLN A 48 -7.68 -4.89 -5.74
CA GLN A 48 -8.42 -6.15 -5.59
C GLN A 48 -9.37 -6.09 -4.39
N ILE A 49 -8.87 -5.67 -3.23
CA ILE A 49 -9.65 -5.61 -1.99
C ILE A 49 -10.75 -4.55 -2.07
N MET A 50 -10.46 -3.37 -2.61
CA MET A 50 -11.45 -2.31 -2.82
C MET A 50 -12.57 -2.76 -3.78
N ARG A 51 -12.23 -3.43 -4.88
CA ARG A 51 -13.21 -3.90 -5.89
C ARG A 51 -14.11 -5.00 -5.34
N ALA A 52 -13.61 -5.81 -4.43
CA ALA A 52 -14.37 -6.81 -3.71
C ALA A 52 -15.18 -6.23 -2.52
N GLY A 53 -15.17 -4.90 -2.32
CA GLY A 53 -15.91 -4.26 -1.23
C GLY A 53 -15.42 -4.63 0.18
N ARG A 54 -14.22 -5.21 0.32
CA ARG A 54 -13.67 -5.68 1.61
C ARG A 54 -12.90 -4.61 2.38
N TRP A 55 -12.69 -3.44 1.78
CA TRP A 55 -12.00 -2.34 2.43
C TRP A 55 -12.99 -1.25 2.83
N GLU A 56 -13.04 -0.98 4.14
CA GLU A 56 -13.86 0.06 4.74
C GLU A 56 -12.96 1.09 5.43
N TYR A 57 -13.40 2.34 5.46
CA TYR A 57 -12.74 3.44 6.16
C TYR A 57 -13.81 4.40 6.70
N ASP A 58 -13.47 5.16 7.74
CA ASP A 58 -14.38 6.17 8.27
C ASP A 58 -14.61 7.28 7.24
N ARG A 59 -15.88 7.63 6.99
CA ARG A 59 -16.26 8.70 6.05
C ARG A 59 -15.59 10.04 6.36
N ALA A 60 -15.24 10.30 7.62
CA ALA A 60 -14.55 11.52 8.03
C ALA A 60 -13.10 11.60 7.52
N GLU A 61 -12.48 10.49 7.12
CA GLU A 61 -11.07 10.39 6.71
C GLU A 61 -10.84 10.90 5.27
N ARG A 62 -11.08 12.20 5.06
CA ARG A 62 -10.92 12.85 3.75
C ARG A 62 -9.47 12.87 3.26
N GLU A 63 -8.52 12.95 4.19
CA GLU A 63 -7.09 12.94 3.85
C GLU A 63 -6.65 11.59 3.28
N LEU A 64 -7.21 10.49 3.79
CA LEU A 64 -6.97 9.15 3.24
C LEU A 64 -7.48 9.03 1.80
N VAL A 65 -8.67 9.58 1.51
CA VAL A 65 -9.20 9.61 0.14
C VAL A 65 -8.31 10.46 -0.77
N ALA A 66 -7.87 11.63 -0.31
CA ALA A 66 -6.95 12.49 -1.06
C ALA A 66 -5.60 11.80 -1.32
N ALA A 67 -5.09 11.05 -0.34
CA ALA A 67 -3.87 10.25 -0.46
C ALA A 67 -3.97 9.22 -1.59
N PHE A 68 -5.05 8.43 -1.61
CA PHE A 68 -5.27 7.42 -2.66
C PHE A 68 -5.42 8.06 -4.03
N ASN A 69 -6.14 9.17 -4.14
CA ASN A 69 -6.31 9.90 -5.40
C ASN A 69 -4.99 10.49 -5.93
N ALA A 70 -3.98 10.69 -5.08
CA ALA A 70 -2.65 11.16 -5.50
C ALA A 70 -1.78 10.06 -6.11
N VAL A 71 -2.13 8.78 -5.94
CA VAL A 71 -1.39 7.64 -6.52
C VAL A 71 -1.71 7.53 -8.01
N ARG A 72 -0.69 7.72 -8.86
CA ARG A 72 -0.83 7.69 -10.33
C ARG A 72 -0.02 6.56 -10.96
N LYS A 73 -0.56 5.98 -12.03
CA LYS A 73 0.14 5.03 -12.92
C LYS A 73 1.17 5.80 -13.76
N VAL A 74 2.40 5.31 -13.80
CA VAL A 74 3.50 5.93 -14.56
C VAL A 74 4.25 4.87 -15.36
N LYS A 75 4.63 5.25 -16.58
CA LYS A 75 5.51 4.45 -17.44
C LYS A 75 6.92 4.99 -17.33
N THR A 76 7.85 4.16 -16.87
CA THR A 76 9.27 4.53 -16.78
C THR A 76 9.88 4.63 -18.19
N PRO A 77 11.03 5.32 -18.35
CA PRO A 77 11.75 5.37 -19.62
C PRO A 77 12.10 3.98 -20.18
N GLY A 78 12.34 3.00 -19.30
CA GLY A 78 12.58 1.60 -19.65
C GLY A 78 11.33 0.81 -20.06
N GLY A 79 10.17 1.45 -20.15
CA GLY A 79 8.91 0.84 -20.59
C GLY A 79 8.11 0.14 -19.50
N PHE A 80 8.61 0.09 -18.26
CA PHE A 80 7.92 -0.56 -17.15
C PHE A 80 6.79 0.32 -16.60
N ILE A 81 5.66 -0.30 -16.28
CA ILE A 81 4.56 0.35 -15.58
C ILE A 81 4.77 0.22 -14.06
N THR A 82 4.68 1.34 -13.37
CA THR A 82 4.72 1.44 -11.91
C THR A 82 3.69 2.46 -11.41
N TYR A 83 3.68 2.71 -10.12
CA TYR A 83 2.88 3.75 -9.49
C TYR A 83 3.75 4.67 -8.62
N GLU A 84 3.36 5.94 -8.57
CA GLU A 84 4.02 6.95 -7.74
C GLU A 84 3.01 7.98 -7.23
N THR A 85 3.42 8.72 -6.20
CA THR A 85 2.74 9.92 -5.71
C THR A 85 3.64 11.12 -5.94
N ASP A 86 3.07 12.30 -6.13
CA ASP A 86 3.88 13.52 -6.18
C ASP A 86 4.56 13.78 -4.83
N ARG A 87 5.78 14.29 -4.86
CA ARG A 87 6.56 14.67 -3.68
C ARG A 87 6.64 16.19 -3.51
N ALA A 88 5.90 16.97 -4.31
CA ALA A 88 5.90 18.42 -4.23
C ALA A 88 5.58 18.91 -2.80
N ARG A 89 6.43 19.80 -2.26
CA ARG A 89 6.24 20.42 -0.94
C ARG A 89 4.87 21.11 -0.89
N GLY A 90 3.95 20.57 -0.07
CA GLY A 90 2.58 21.04 0.07
C GLY A 90 1.50 20.01 -0.29
N ILE A 91 1.85 18.94 -1.03
CA ILE A 91 0.97 17.80 -1.27
C ILE A 91 1.27 16.72 -0.21
N SER A 92 0.83 16.98 1.01
CA SER A 92 1.22 16.24 2.21
C SER A 92 0.50 14.90 2.42
N HIS A 93 0.16 14.06 1.44
CA HIS A 93 -0.66 12.87 1.79
C HIS A 93 -0.36 11.56 1.05
N GLY A 94 0.60 11.49 0.12
CA GLY A 94 0.88 10.23 -0.59
C GLY A 94 1.28 9.07 0.34
N ASP A 95 1.96 9.38 1.44
CA ASP A 95 2.47 8.37 2.39
C ASP A 95 1.34 7.63 3.13
N LEU A 96 0.18 8.26 3.36
CA LEU A 96 -0.98 7.60 3.96
C LEU A 96 -1.48 6.44 3.10
N ALA A 97 -1.54 6.64 1.78
CA ALA A 97 -1.93 5.58 0.85
C ALA A 97 -0.91 4.44 0.86
N TRP A 98 0.39 4.75 0.79
CA TRP A 98 1.44 3.72 0.82
C TRP A 98 1.47 2.94 2.14
N ALA A 99 1.31 3.62 3.28
CA ALA A 99 1.22 2.99 4.60
C ALA A 99 -0.01 2.09 4.71
N THR A 100 -1.16 2.53 4.17
CA THR A 100 -2.37 1.72 4.14
C THR A 100 -2.17 0.47 3.28
N MET A 101 -1.57 0.59 2.10
CA MET A 101 -1.27 -0.57 1.25
C MET A 101 -0.31 -1.55 1.93
N LEU A 102 0.68 -1.05 2.68
CA LEU A 102 1.58 -1.87 3.49
C LEU A 102 0.85 -2.62 4.61
N ALA A 103 -0.13 -2.00 5.26
CA ALA A 103 -0.95 -2.69 6.26
C ALA A 103 -1.81 -3.78 5.60
N VAL A 104 -2.39 -3.48 4.43
CA VAL A 104 -3.35 -4.33 3.72
C VAL A 104 -2.69 -5.52 3.00
N ILE A 105 -1.39 -5.45 2.66
CA ILE A 105 -0.70 -6.54 1.94
C ILE A 105 -0.70 -7.87 2.72
N ASN A 106 -0.88 -7.82 4.05
CA ASN A 106 -0.96 -9.00 4.90
C ASN A 106 -2.29 -9.76 4.79
N GLU A 107 -3.28 -9.26 4.02
CA GLU A 107 -4.51 -10.00 3.76
C GLU A 107 -4.22 -11.28 2.96
N PRO A 108 -4.58 -12.47 3.48
CA PRO A 108 -4.25 -13.74 2.86
C PRO A 108 -4.88 -13.90 1.47
N ILE A 109 -4.16 -14.57 0.58
CA ILE A 109 -4.67 -14.95 -0.74
C ILE A 109 -5.74 -16.03 -0.53
N GLY A 110 -6.98 -15.79 -0.97
CA GLY A 110 -8.10 -16.72 -0.80
C GLY A 110 -9.05 -16.40 0.36
N GLY A 111 -9.00 -15.21 0.95
CA GLY A 111 -10.06 -14.69 1.82
C GLY A 111 -11.37 -14.33 1.09
N GLU A 112 -11.41 -14.57 -0.22
CA GLU A 112 -12.60 -14.52 -1.06
C GLU A 112 -13.54 -15.64 -0.60
N GLY A 113 -14.63 -15.28 0.08
CA GLY A 113 -15.74 -16.21 0.23
C GLY A 113 -16.13 -16.75 -1.15
N GLU A 114 -16.59 -18.00 -1.23
CA GLU A 114 -16.86 -18.80 -2.44
C GLU A 114 -17.70 -18.15 -3.58
N ASN A 115 -18.13 -16.89 -3.49
CA ASN A 115 -19.16 -16.28 -4.33
C ASN A 115 -18.79 -15.03 -5.14
N GLU A 116 -17.53 -14.60 -5.23
CA GLU A 116 -17.20 -13.40 -6.03
C GLU A 116 -16.44 -13.71 -7.31
N ARG A 117 -17.16 -13.61 -8.44
CA ARG A 117 -16.63 -13.81 -9.80
C ARG A 117 -15.60 -12.73 -10.13
N PHE A 118 -14.38 -13.16 -10.45
CA PHE A 118 -13.36 -12.32 -11.04
C PHE A 118 -13.77 -11.84 -12.43
N THR A 119 -13.89 -10.53 -12.61
CA THR A 119 -13.78 -9.88 -13.93
C THR A 119 -12.63 -8.89 -13.89
N VAL A 120 -11.48 -9.29 -14.41
CA VAL A 120 -10.40 -8.38 -14.77
C VAL A 120 -10.71 -7.89 -16.19
N MET A 121 -11.21 -6.66 -16.30
CA MET A 121 -11.21 -5.92 -17.58
C MET A 121 -10.05 -4.94 -17.52
N GLU A 122 -9.00 -5.19 -18.32
CA GLU A 122 -8.05 -4.16 -18.70
C GLU A 122 -8.64 -3.41 -19.90
N PHE A 123 -8.71 -2.07 -19.80
CA PHE A 123 -8.89 -1.17 -20.94
C PHE A 123 -7.54 -0.51 -21.27
#